data_AF-A0AAV3ZZZ2-F1
#
_entry.id   AF-A0AAV3ZZZ2-F1
#
_cell.length_a   1.000
_cell.length_b   1.000
_cell.length_c   1.000
_cell.angle_alpha   90.00
_cell.angle_beta   90.00
_cell.angle_gamma   90.00
#
_symmetry.space_group_name_H-M   'P 1'
#
loop_
_entity.id
_entity.type
_entity.pdbx_description
1 polymer ?
#
loop_
_entity_poly.entity_id
_entity_poly.type
_entity_poly.pdbx_seq_one_letter_code
_entity_poly.pdbx_strand_id
1 'polypeptide(L)'
;MSIHGTLHQGALVFTKRERQCISNSVAALVHHLNKSISTWETHDLDHILDQGDNLHSILFGHLNEDYPLVNSLPKQLTVCDYQVDLQMTNSFTGLLEAMNDDPPYFSIETAVLNVDNFAILILGSCTPEFSSAIVKEDDIYYTFDPHSRDSAGMGSPDGTTVRTSYVSVAEVKQYLLSLATSLELSSCPFELTLVDLQVKTLEHVYHNLQPVVPSRFEESSDSDVPLACIQKQGKGLDQVFSVRLR
;
A
#
# COMPACT_ATOMS: atom_id res chain seq x y z
N MET A 1 -16.12 11.21 5.10
CA MET A 1 -15.12 12.23 5.52
C MET A 1 -13.89 12.07 4.65
N SER A 2 -13.17 13.15 4.31
CA SER A 2 -11.92 13.07 3.53
C SER A 2 -10.73 13.64 4.30
N ILE A 3 -9.56 13.06 4.08
CA ILE A 3 -8.26 13.59 4.48
C ILE A 3 -7.34 13.60 3.25
N HIS A 4 -6.40 14.54 3.21
CA HIS A 4 -5.51 14.74 2.07
C HIS A 4 -4.04 14.61 2.48
N GLY A 5 -3.24 14.06 1.57
CA GLY A 5 -1.79 14.18 1.60
C GLY A 5 -1.36 15.58 1.17
N THR A 6 -0.05 15.85 1.24
CA THR A 6 0.55 17.05 0.64
C THR A 6 0.99 16.83 -0.81
N LEU A 7 1.03 15.56 -1.25
CA LEU A 7 1.46 15.14 -2.57
C LEU A 7 0.40 14.25 -3.24
N HIS A 8 0.58 14.02 -4.54
CA HIS A 8 -0.04 12.93 -5.29
C HIS A 8 1.04 12.10 -5.98
N GLN A 9 0.74 10.90 -6.46
CA GLN A 9 1.72 10.01 -7.11
C GLN A 9 2.45 10.63 -8.32
N GLY A 10 1.87 11.67 -8.91
CA GLY A 10 2.43 12.43 -10.02
C GLY A 10 3.42 13.50 -9.60
N ALA A 11 3.70 13.68 -8.31
CA ALA A 11 4.61 14.70 -7.80
C ALA A 11 6.06 14.46 -8.26
N LEU A 12 6.82 15.56 -8.38
CA LEU A 12 8.20 15.55 -8.90
C LEU A 12 9.21 14.80 -8.03
N VAL A 13 8.87 14.52 -6.76
CA VAL A 13 9.73 13.77 -5.83
C VAL A 13 9.81 12.29 -6.20
N PHE A 14 8.79 11.76 -6.89
CA PHE A 14 8.71 10.35 -7.23
C PHE A 14 9.43 10.03 -8.54
N THR A 15 10.04 8.85 -8.59
CA THR A 15 10.85 8.43 -9.74
C THR A 15 10.03 7.73 -10.82
N LYS A 16 8.89 7.13 -10.44
CA LYS A 16 8.01 6.35 -11.32
C LYS A 16 6.60 6.96 -11.43
N ARG A 17 6.58 8.29 -11.56
CA ARG A 17 5.38 9.14 -11.62
C ARG A 17 4.27 8.56 -12.49
N GLU A 18 3.04 8.62 -11.98
CA GLU A 18 1.80 8.18 -12.63
C GLU A 18 1.69 6.69 -12.95
N ARG A 19 2.66 5.86 -12.53
CA ARG A 19 2.72 4.42 -12.86
C ARG A 19 2.68 3.54 -11.63
N GLN A 20 2.77 4.13 -10.45
CA GLN A 20 2.87 3.44 -9.17
C GLN A 20 1.52 3.28 -8.43
N CYS A 21 0.39 3.57 -9.08
CA CYS A 21 -0.94 3.54 -8.45
C CYS A 21 -1.26 2.19 -7.79
N ILE A 22 -0.94 1.07 -8.45
CA ILE A 22 -1.19 -0.28 -7.90
C ILE A 22 -0.28 -0.53 -6.69
N SER A 23 1.00 -0.17 -6.79
CA SER A 23 1.97 -0.30 -5.70
C SER A 23 1.60 0.58 -4.49
N ASN A 24 1.14 1.80 -4.72
CA ASN A 24 0.58 2.69 -3.70
C ASN A 24 -0.65 2.07 -3.04
N SER A 25 -1.53 1.44 -3.81
CA SER A 25 -2.73 0.76 -3.29
C SER A 25 -2.33 -0.40 -2.37
N VAL A 26 -1.35 -1.23 -2.78
CA VAL A 26 -0.80 -2.29 -1.92
C VAL A 26 -0.15 -1.72 -0.65
N ALA A 27 0.65 -0.65 -0.78
CA ALA A 27 1.26 0.01 0.37
C ALA A 27 0.22 0.54 1.36
N ALA A 28 -0.90 1.09 0.88
CA ALA A 28 -2.00 1.54 1.71
C ALA A 28 -2.64 0.38 2.49
N LEU A 29 -2.90 -0.75 1.83
CA LEU A 29 -3.45 -1.94 2.47
C LEU A 29 -2.50 -2.50 3.55
N VAL A 30 -1.19 -2.55 3.27
CA VAL A 30 -0.19 -3.00 4.27
C VAL A 30 -0.07 -2.01 5.42
N HIS A 31 -0.08 -0.70 5.14
CA HIS A 31 -0.04 0.32 6.19
C HIS A 31 -1.24 0.21 7.14
N HIS A 32 -2.42 -0.16 6.63
CA HIS A 32 -3.61 -0.40 7.45
C HIS A 32 -3.40 -1.48 8.53
N LEU A 33 -2.59 -2.51 8.24
CA LEU A 33 -2.28 -3.59 9.19
C LEU A 33 -1.49 -3.08 10.42
N ASN A 34 -0.80 -1.94 10.30
CA ASN A 34 -0.07 -1.32 11.40
C ASN A 34 -0.86 -0.18 12.06
N LYS A 35 -1.57 0.61 11.25
CA LYS A 35 -2.35 1.75 11.71
C LYS A 35 -3.73 1.74 11.06
N SER A 36 -4.77 1.66 11.88
CA SER A 36 -6.17 1.71 11.45
C SER A 36 -6.42 2.90 10.50
N ILE A 37 -7.12 2.63 9.39
CA ILE A 37 -7.36 3.61 8.31
C ILE A 37 -8.24 4.77 8.78
N SER A 38 -9.10 4.51 9.77
CA SER A 38 -9.89 5.55 10.42
C SER A 38 -9.02 6.65 11.06
N THR A 39 -7.82 6.30 11.53
CA THR A 39 -6.88 7.16 12.28
C THR A 39 -5.77 7.77 11.44
N TRP A 40 -5.75 7.53 10.12
CA TRP A 40 -4.74 8.13 9.25
C TRP A 40 -4.85 9.65 9.25
N GLU A 41 -3.70 10.29 9.10
CA GLU A 41 -3.48 11.71 8.98
C GLU A 41 -2.74 12.01 7.67
N THR A 42 -2.59 13.29 7.33
CA THR A 42 -1.91 13.76 6.11
C THR A 42 -0.54 13.12 5.91
N HIS A 43 0.27 12.99 6.96
CA HIS A 43 1.62 12.43 6.85
C HIS A 43 1.63 10.93 6.55
N ASP A 44 0.59 10.19 6.93
CA ASP A 44 0.48 8.77 6.60
C ASP A 44 0.26 8.60 5.10
N LEU A 45 -0.58 9.44 4.49
CA LEU A 45 -0.84 9.41 3.04
C LEU A 45 0.44 9.67 2.23
N ASP A 46 1.24 10.66 2.64
CA ASP A 46 2.51 10.96 1.99
C ASP A 46 3.53 9.83 2.18
N HIS A 47 3.57 9.22 3.38
CA HIS A 47 4.41 8.06 3.63
C HIS A 47 4.00 6.84 2.78
N ILE A 48 2.71 6.58 2.63
CA ILE A 48 2.19 5.49 1.77
C ILE A 48 2.63 5.69 0.32
N LEU A 49 2.61 6.93 -0.20
CA LEU A 49 3.10 7.22 -1.55
C LEU A 49 4.60 6.93 -1.70
N ASP A 50 5.42 7.32 -0.72
CA ASP A 50 6.86 7.03 -0.71
C ASP A 50 7.14 5.52 -0.72
N GLN A 51 6.44 4.78 0.14
CA GLN A 51 6.56 3.32 0.21
C GLN A 51 6.06 2.64 -1.08
N GLY A 52 5.02 3.17 -1.70
CA GLY A 52 4.51 2.67 -2.97
C GLY A 52 5.43 2.96 -4.17
N ASP A 53 6.07 4.13 -4.26
CA ASP A 53 7.08 4.43 -5.31
C ASP A 53 8.32 3.52 -5.16
N ASN A 54 8.76 3.27 -3.92
CA ASN A 54 9.83 2.33 -3.63
C ASN A 54 9.44 0.89 -4.01
N LEU A 55 8.26 0.44 -3.59
CA LEU A 55 7.73 -0.88 -3.93
C LEU A 55 7.64 -1.07 -5.45
N HIS A 56 7.11 -0.07 -6.17
CA HIS A 56 7.05 -0.10 -7.63
C HIS A 56 8.44 -0.24 -8.25
N SER A 57 9.41 0.53 -7.75
CA SER A 57 10.79 0.48 -8.23
C SER A 57 11.44 -0.89 -8.03
N ILE A 58 11.21 -1.53 -6.88
CA ILE A 58 11.72 -2.88 -6.58
C ILE A 58 11.07 -3.92 -7.52
N LEU A 59 9.75 -3.87 -7.67
CA LEU A 59 8.99 -4.90 -8.41
C LEU A 59 9.12 -4.75 -9.92
N PHE A 60 9.14 -3.52 -10.42
CA PHE A 60 8.95 -3.24 -11.85
C PHE A 60 10.05 -2.36 -12.43
N GLY A 61 10.99 -1.86 -11.62
CA GLY A 61 12.07 -1.00 -12.10
C GLY A 61 13.00 -1.64 -13.13
N HIS A 62 12.98 -2.98 -13.22
CA HIS A 62 13.71 -3.76 -14.22
C HIS A 62 12.88 -4.12 -15.46
N LEU A 63 11.57 -3.90 -15.44
CA LEU A 63 10.69 -4.15 -16.57
C LEU A 63 10.68 -2.90 -17.47
N ASN A 64 10.86 -3.12 -18.78
CA ASN A 64 10.66 -2.08 -19.79
C ASN A 64 9.18 -1.88 -20.15
N GLU A 65 8.26 -2.52 -19.42
CA GLU A 65 6.82 -2.46 -19.70
C GLU A 65 6.14 -1.33 -18.96
N ASP A 66 5.13 -0.73 -19.61
CA ASP A 66 4.59 0.56 -19.20
C ASP A 66 3.63 0.52 -18.00
N TYR A 67 2.93 -0.60 -17.77
CA TYR A 67 1.93 -0.72 -16.70
C TYR A 67 1.87 -2.16 -16.15
N PRO A 68 2.22 -2.38 -14.88
CA PRO A 68 2.17 -3.71 -14.29
C PRO A 68 0.71 -4.11 -13.99
N LEU A 69 0.30 -5.28 -14.45
CA LEU A 69 -1.02 -5.84 -14.13
C LEU A 69 -1.11 -6.18 -12.63
N VAL A 70 -2.29 -6.09 -12.00
CA VAL A 70 -2.48 -6.48 -10.59
C VAL A 70 -2.06 -7.93 -10.34
N ASN A 71 -2.29 -8.83 -11.30
CA ASN A 71 -1.88 -10.24 -11.21
C ASN A 71 -0.36 -10.48 -11.38
N SER A 72 0.41 -9.45 -11.73
CA SER A 72 1.88 -9.50 -11.80
C SER A 72 2.56 -9.30 -10.45
N LEU A 73 1.79 -8.90 -9.42
CA LEU A 73 2.31 -8.72 -8.07
C LEU A 73 2.77 -10.07 -7.49
N PRO A 74 4.00 -10.16 -6.95
CA PRO A 74 4.43 -11.38 -6.28
C PRO A 74 3.59 -11.64 -5.03
N LYS A 75 3.38 -12.93 -4.74
CA LYS A 75 2.61 -13.38 -3.58
C LYS A 75 3.27 -13.01 -2.24
N GLN A 76 4.56 -12.70 -2.25
CA GLN A 76 5.33 -12.32 -1.08
C GLN A 76 5.99 -10.98 -1.34
N LEU A 77 5.71 -10.03 -0.46
CA LEU A 77 6.19 -8.66 -0.57
C LEU A 77 6.81 -8.21 0.73
N THR A 78 7.80 -7.32 0.61
CA THR A 78 8.26 -6.51 1.75
C THR A 78 7.81 -5.08 1.52
N VAL A 79 6.94 -4.57 2.40
CA VAL A 79 6.35 -3.22 2.31
C VAL A 79 6.30 -2.62 3.70
N CYS A 80 6.76 -1.37 3.87
CA CYS A 80 6.81 -0.69 5.17
C CYS A 80 7.52 -1.53 6.27
N ASP A 81 8.61 -2.22 5.92
CA ASP A 81 9.35 -3.18 6.78
C ASP A 81 8.60 -4.48 7.16
N TYR A 82 7.39 -4.70 6.64
CA TYR A 82 6.64 -5.95 6.86
C TYR A 82 6.82 -6.91 5.70
N GLN A 83 7.08 -8.17 6.03
CA GLN A 83 6.88 -9.26 5.08
C GLN A 83 5.41 -9.67 5.09
N VAL A 84 4.76 -9.59 3.94
CA VAL A 84 3.36 -9.95 3.79
C VAL A 84 3.18 -11.02 2.72
N ASP A 85 2.28 -11.96 2.97
CA ASP A 85 1.67 -12.75 1.91
C ASP A 85 0.49 -11.95 1.35
N LEU A 86 0.53 -11.67 0.06
CA LEU A 86 -0.49 -11.01 -0.73
C LEU A 86 -1.16 -12.04 -1.65
N GLN A 87 -2.46 -12.23 -1.48
CA GLN A 87 -3.24 -13.10 -2.35
C GLN A 87 -4.45 -12.35 -2.92
N MET A 88 -4.45 -12.17 -4.25
CA MET A 88 -5.63 -11.77 -4.99
C MET A 88 -6.59 -12.97 -5.05
N THR A 89 -7.85 -12.77 -4.63
CA THR A 89 -8.84 -13.85 -4.58
C THR A 89 -9.90 -13.67 -5.67
N ASN A 90 -11.11 -13.23 -5.33
CA ASN A 90 -12.19 -13.04 -6.28
C ASN A 90 -12.06 -11.67 -6.95
N SER A 91 -12.38 -11.60 -8.25
CA SER A 91 -12.48 -10.34 -8.99
C SER A 91 -13.89 -10.16 -9.55
N PHE A 92 -14.41 -8.96 -9.40
CA PHE A 92 -15.71 -8.54 -9.93
C PHE A 92 -15.46 -7.48 -11.00
N THR A 93 -16.11 -7.62 -12.15
CA THR A 93 -16.01 -6.64 -13.22
C THR A 93 -17.39 -6.32 -13.78
N GLY A 94 -17.58 -5.10 -14.24
CA GLY A 94 -18.84 -4.66 -14.82
C GLY A 94 -18.82 -3.18 -15.16
N LEU A 95 -19.98 -2.64 -15.53
CA LEU A 95 -20.16 -1.20 -15.71
C LEU A 95 -20.68 -0.60 -14.40
N LEU A 96 -20.22 0.61 -14.04
CA LEU A 96 -20.67 1.28 -12.80
C LEU A 96 -22.18 1.57 -12.79
N GLU A 97 -22.77 1.82 -13.96
CA GLU A 97 -24.21 2.07 -14.12
C GLU A 97 -25.04 0.77 -14.24
N ALA A 98 -24.41 -0.41 -14.25
CA ALA A 98 -25.15 -1.66 -14.31
C ALA A 98 -26.04 -1.84 -13.07
N MET A 99 -27.33 -2.09 -13.32
CA MET A 99 -28.34 -2.22 -12.26
C MET A 99 -28.59 -3.66 -11.83
N ASN A 100 -28.11 -4.64 -12.62
CA ASN A 100 -28.29 -6.06 -12.36
C ASN A 100 -26.98 -6.79 -12.66
N ASP A 101 -26.79 -7.92 -11.99
CA ASP A 101 -25.70 -8.84 -12.27
C ASP A 101 -26.07 -9.73 -13.46
N ASP A 102 -25.12 -9.96 -14.36
CA ASP A 102 -25.22 -10.88 -15.48
C ASP A 102 -23.86 -11.58 -15.67
N PRO A 103 -23.62 -12.69 -14.93
CA PRO A 103 -22.31 -13.34 -14.92
C PRO A 103 -21.76 -13.60 -16.33
N PRO A 104 -20.50 -13.22 -16.62
CA PRO A 104 -19.44 -12.92 -15.64
C PRO A 104 -19.39 -11.45 -15.16
N TYR A 105 -20.34 -10.60 -15.54
CA TYR A 105 -20.38 -9.19 -15.17
C TYR A 105 -21.25 -8.95 -13.93
N PHE A 106 -20.78 -8.11 -13.02
CA PHE A 106 -21.44 -7.81 -11.75
C PHE A 106 -21.62 -6.31 -11.58
N SER A 107 -22.69 -5.91 -10.90
CA SER A 107 -22.88 -4.55 -10.43
C SER A 107 -21.81 -4.18 -9.41
N ILE A 108 -21.49 -2.88 -9.33
CA ILE A 108 -20.57 -2.38 -8.32
C ILE A 108 -21.08 -2.59 -6.89
N GLU A 109 -22.40 -2.64 -6.70
CA GLU A 109 -23.03 -2.93 -5.40
C GLU A 109 -22.71 -4.35 -4.95
N THR A 110 -22.89 -5.34 -5.84
CA THR A 110 -22.49 -6.74 -5.57
C THR A 110 -21.00 -6.83 -5.29
N ALA A 111 -20.16 -6.15 -6.08
CA ALA A 111 -18.71 -6.17 -5.88
C ALA A 111 -18.31 -5.61 -4.49
N VAL A 112 -18.81 -4.44 -4.11
CA VAL A 112 -18.49 -3.78 -2.84
C VAL A 112 -19.07 -4.54 -1.65
N LEU A 113 -20.26 -5.15 -1.80
CA LEU A 113 -20.86 -6.01 -0.75
C LEU A 113 -19.98 -7.21 -0.39
N ASN A 114 -19.16 -7.70 -1.32
CA ASN A 114 -18.24 -8.82 -1.11
C ASN A 114 -16.87 -8.38 -0.57
N VAL A 115 -16.66 -7.09 -0.29
CA VAL A 115 -15.43 -6.60 0.37
C VAL A 115 -15.54 -6.86 1.86
N ASP A 116 -14.87 -7.90 2.34
CA ASP A 116 -14.81 -8.21 3.77
C ASP A 116 -13.76 -7.37 4.50
N ASN A 117 -12.55 -7.25 3.94
CA ASN A 117 -11.45 -6.49 4.53
C ASN A 117 -10.81 -5.55 3.50
N PHE A 118 -10.26 -6.12 2.42
CA PHE A 118 -9.45 -5.37 1.46
C PHE A 118 -9.85 -5.67 0.02
N ALA A 119 -9.80 -4.64 -0.81
CA ALA A 119 -9.89 -4.77 -2.24
C ALA A 119 -9.00 -3.75 -2.94
N ILE A 120 -8.62 -4.05 -4.18
CA ILE A 120 -8.06 -3.07 -5.12
C ILE A 120 -9.12 -2.83 -6.18
N LEU A 121 -9.45 -1.56 -6.39
CA LEU A 121 -10.33 -1.10 -7.45
C LEU A 121 -9.47 -0.59 -8.59
N ILE A 122 -9.84 -0.94 -9.82
CA ILE A 122 -9.33 -0.39 -11.06
C ILE A 122 -10.51 0.25 -11.82
N LEU A 123 -10.32 1.48 -12.27
CA LEU A 123 -11.23 2.18 -13.17
C LEU A 123 -10.52 2.48 -14.49
N GLY A 124 -11.13 2.05 -15.59
CA GLY A 124 -10.56 2.16 -16.94
C GLY A 124 -10.32 0.78 -17.56
N SER A 125 -9.87 0.74 -18.82
CA SER A 125 -9.65 -0.52 -19.55
C SER A 125 -8.38 -0.58 -20.41
N CYS A 126 -7.67 0.53 -20.60
CA CYS A 126 -6.44 0.60 -21.42
C CYS A 126 -5.50 1.71 -20.91
N THR A 127 -5.89 2.97 -21.13
CA THR A 127 -5.16 4.17 -20.69
C THR A 127 -6.07 5.39 -20.83
N PRO A 128 -6.22 6.24 -19.79
CA PRO A 128 -5.66 6.09 -18.45
C PRO A 128 -6.37 4.97 -17.65
N GLU A 129 -5.61 4.34 -16.75
CA GLU A 129 -6.11 3.38 -15.77
C GLU A 129 -5.80 3.91 -14.37
N PHE A 130 -6.79 3.91 -13.49
CA PHE A 130 -6.67 4.42 -12.14
C PHE A 130 -6.92 3.30 -11.15
N SER A 131 -5.94 2.98 -10.31
CA SER A 131 -6.13 2.04 -9.21
C SER A 131 -6.18 2.72 -7.85
N SER A 132 -7.08 2.25 -6.99
CA SER A 132 -7.28 2.72 -5.63
C SER A 132 -7.46 1.53 -4.68
N ALA A 133 -7.08 1.69 -3.42
CA ALA A 133 -7.35 0.69 -2.39
C ALA A 133 -8.72 0.92 -1.75
N ILE A 134 -9.43 -0.15 -1.42
CA ILE A 134 -10.63 -0.14 -0.60
C ILE A 134 -10.36 -0.97 0.67
N VAL A 135 -10.68 -0.39 1.82
CA VAL A 135 -10.61 -1.05 3.13
C VAL A 135 -11.99 -0.99 3.76
N LYS A 136 -12.49 -2.11 4.28
CA LYS A 136 -13.66 -2.16 5.15
C LYS A 136 -13.22 -2.38 6.59
N GLU A 137 -13.58 -1.46 7.47
CA GLU A 137 -13.29 -1.51 8.91
C GLU A 137 -14.52 -1.01 9.67
N ASP A 138 -15.01 -1.79 10.63
CA ASP A 138 -16.20 -1.47 11.45
C ASP A 138 -17.44 -1.06 10.62
N ASP A 139 -17.71 -1.80 9.53
CA ASP A 139 -18.78 -1.54 8.55
C ASP A 139 -18.68 -0.19 7.81
N ILE A 140 -17.55 0.50 7.92
CA ILE A 140 -17.23 1.70 7.15
C ILE A 140 -16.29 1.32 6.01
N TYR A 141 -16.62 1.78 4.81
CA TYR A 141 -15.77 1.64 3.63
C TYR A 141 -14.88 2.86 3.53
N TYR A 142 -13.58 2.64 3.39
CA TYR A 142 -12.58 3.65 3.16
C TYR A 142 -11.98 3.42 1.79
N THR A 143 -11.70 4.51 1.06
CA THR A 143 -10.90 4.43 -0.16
C THR A 143 -9.63 5.23 0.02
N PHE A 144 -8.52 4.72 -0.50
CA PHE A 144 -7.28 5.47 -0.69
C PHE A 144 -7.04 5.60 -2.19
N ASP A 145 -6.99 6.83 -2.68
CA ASP A 145 -6.72 7.14 -4.08
C ASP A 145 -5.42 7.97 -4.18
N PRO A 146 -4.35 7.41 -4.79
CA PRO A 146 -3.03 8.04 -4.87
C PRO A 146 -2.93 9.16 -5.92
N HIS A 147 -3.99 9.38 -6.71
CA HIS A 147 -3.98 10.36 -7.78
C HIS A 147 -4.31 11.76 -7.24
N SER A 148 -4.21 12.74 -8.13
CA SER A 148 -4.58 14.12 -7.82
C SER A 148 -6.11 14.25 -7.71
N ARG A 149 -6.60 14.42 -6.47
CA ARG A 149 -8.02 14.53 -6.14
C ARG A 149 -8.35 15.79 -5.36
N ASP A 150 -9.57 16.28 -5.53
CA ASP A 150 -10.12 17.38 -4.72
C ASP A 150 -10.73 16.88 -3.39
N SER A 151 -11.31 17.80 -2.60
CA SER A 151 -11.92 17.49 -1.31
C SER A 151 -13.10 16.52 -1.36
N ALA A 152 -13.75 16.39 -2.52
CA ALA A 152 -14.82 15.42 -2.76
C ALA A 152 -14.30 14.06 -3.26
N GLY A 153 -12.99 13.94 -3.47
CA GLY A 153 -12.33 12.77 -4.03
C GLY A 153 -12.43 12.69 -5.56
N MET A 154 -12.76 13.80 -6.24
CA MET A 154 -12.91 13.85 -7.71
C MET A 154 -11.59 14.25 -8.38
N GLY A 155 -11.44 13.97 -9.68
CA GLY A 155 -10.25 14.37 -10.44
C GLY A 155 -10.02 15.89 -10.40
N SER A 156 -8.80 16.32 -10.05
CA SER A 156 -8.42 17.73 -10.01
C SER A 156 -6.97 17.94 -10.45
N PRO A 157 -6.65 18.93 -11.30
CA PRO A 157 -5.27 19.21 -11.69
C PRO A 157 -4.36 19.69 -10.54
N ASP A 158 -4.94 20.38 -9.54
CA ASP A 158 -4.23 20.96 -8.39
C ASP A 158 -4.51 20.19 -7.09
N GLY A 159 -4.95 18.94 -7.23
CA GLY A 159 -5.32 18.06 -6.12
C GLY A 159 -4.14 17.32 -5.49
N THR A 160 -4.47 16.49 -4.51
CA THR A 160 -3.51 15.60 -3.84
C THR A 160 -4.14 14.23 -3.59
N THR A 161 -3.32 13.27 -3.18
CA THR A 161 -3.79 11.96 -2.70
C THR A 161 -4.84 12.14 -1.61
N VAL A 162 -5.87 11.30 -1.63
CA VAL A 162 -7.00 11.40 -0.73
C VAL A 162 -7.34 10.05 -0.10
N ARG A 163 -7.77 10.09 1.16
CA ARG A 163 -8.53 9.00 1.78
C ARG A 163 -9.94 9.49 2.07
N THR A 164 -10.95 8.74 1.61
CA THR A 164 -12.37 9.04 1.84
C THR A 164 -13.04 7.94 2.66
N SER A 165 -14.24 8.19 3.19
CA SER A 165 -15.02 7.21 3.97
C SER A 165 -16.52 7.28 3.68
N TYR A 166 -17.16 6.12 3.69
CA TYR A 166 -18.56 5.88 3.34
C TYR A 166 -19.18 4.86 4.29
N VAL A 167 -20.41 5.09 4.73
CA VAL A 167 -21.09 4.22 5.70
C VAL A 167 -22.05 3.22 5.04
N SER A 168 -22.12 3.20 3.71
CA SER A 168 -22.95 2.26 2.98
C SER A 168 -22.41 1.96 1.58
N VAL A 169 -22.81 0.81 1.05
CA VAL A 169 -22.52 0.41 -0.34
C VAL A 169 -23.08 1.41 -1.35
N ALA A 170 -24.26 1.97 -1.08
CA ALA A 170 -24.89 2.98 -1.94
C ALA A 170 -24.04 4.27 -2.02
N GLU A 171 -23.44 4.69 -0.91
CA GLU A 171 -22.52 5.83 -0.91
C GLU A 171 -21.24 5.54 -1.70
N VAL A 172 -20.68 4.33 -1.58
CA VAL A 172 -19.53 3.90 -2.40
C VAL A 172 -19.89 3.92 -3.89
N LYS A 173 -21.05 3.35 -4.28
CA LYS A 173 -21.54 3.40 -5.67
C LYS A 173 -21.63 4.84 -6.17
N GLN A 174 -22.28 5.73 -5.42
CA GLN A 174 -22.46 7.12 -5.81
C GLN A 174 -21.12 7.85 -5.96
N TYR A 175 -20.18 7.58 -5.05
CA TYR A 175 -18.83 8.11 -5.16
C TYR A 175 -18.15 7.62 -6.44
N LEU A 176 -18.16 6.32 -6.73
CA LEU A 176 -17.49 5.76 -7.90
C LEU A 176 -18.10 6.26 -9.22
N LEU A 177 -19.42 6.43 -9.29
CA LEU A 177 -20.09 7.06 -10.43
C LEU A 177 -19.63 8.52 -10.63
N SER A 178 -19.52 9.28 -9.53
CA SER A 178 -19.08 10.68 -9.56
C SER A 178 -17.61 10.78 -9.97
N LEU A 179 -16.76 9.90 -9.43
CA LEU A 179 -15.35 9.79 -9.76
C LEU A 179 -15.17 9.47 -11.24
N ALA A 180 -15.82 8.42 -11.75
CA ALA A 180 -15.77 8.05 -13.15
C ALA A 180 -16.22 9.20 -14.07
N THR A 181 -17.27 9.93 -13.68
CA THR A 181 -17.71 11.12 -14.43
C THR A 181 -16.63 12.21 -14.43
N SER A 182 -16.00 12.49 -13.29
CA SER A 182 -14.92 13.49 -13.18
C SER A 182 -13.66 13.14 -13.99
N LEU A 183 -13.47 11.85 -14.28
CA LEU A 183 -12.34 11.31 -15.05
C LEU A 183 -12.69 11.02 -16.51
N GLU A 184 -13.93 11.30 -16.94
CA GLU A 184 -14.44 10.97 -18.28
C GLU A 184 -14.44 9.44 -18.57
N LEU A 185 -14.65 8.63 -17.55
CA LEU A 185 -14.63 7.16 -17.57
C LEU A 185 -16.01 6.50 -17.36
N SER A 186 -17.12 7.23 -17.45
CA SER A 186 -18.46 6.69 -17.12
C SER A 186 -18.87 5.45 -17.92
N SER A 187 -18.35 5.28 -19.14
CA SER A 187 -18.59 4.10 -19.98
C SER A 187 -17.53 2.99 -19.84
N CYS A 188 -16.51 3.20 -19.02
CA CYS A 188 -15.45 2.22 -18.81
C CYS A 188 -15.87 1.18 -17.78
N PRO A 189 -15.39 -0.07 -17.94
CA PRO A 189 -15.58 -1.07 -16.91
C PRO A 189 -14.79 -0.72 -15.65
N PHE A 190 -15.25 -1.26 -14.53
CA PHE A 190 -14.44 -1.38 -13.32
C PHE A 190 -13.92 -2.82 -13.19
N GLU A 191 -12.84 -2.98 -12.44
CA GLU A 191 -12.42 -4.25 -11.86
C GLU A 191 -12.20 -4.05 -10.36
N LEU A 192 -12.84 -4.87 -9.53
CA LEU A 192 -12.64 -4.87 -8.08
C LEU A 192 -12.16 -6.26 -7.67
N THR A 193 -10.91 -6.32 -7.24
CA THR A 193 -10.25 -7.56 -6.83
C THR A 193 -10.12 -7.58 -5.32
N LEU A 194 -10.70 -8.61 -4.69
CA LEU A 194 -10.55 -8.85 -3.26
C LEU A 194 -9.11 -9.27 -2.95
N VAL A 195 -8.62 -8.82 -1.80
CA VAL A 195 -7.24 -9.06 -1.37
C VAL A 195 -7.22 -9.68 0.02
N ASP A 196 -6.56 -10.82 0.13
CA ASP A 196 -6.17 -11.39 1.42
C ASP A 196 -4.72 -10.99 1.72
N LEU A 197 -4.51 -10.41 2.90
CA LEU A 197 -3.20 -10.00 3.41
C LEU A 197 -2.89 -10.70 4.73
N GLN A 198 -1.72 -11.31 4.81
CA GLN A 198 -1.22 -11.92 6.05
C GLN A 198 0.18 -11.40 6.36
N VAL A 199 0.36 -10.84 7.56
CA VAL A 199 1.68 -10.44 8.05
C VAL A 199 2.46 -11.68 8.49
N LYS A 200 3.66 -11.86 7.94
CA LYS A 200 4.64 -12.78 8.52
C LYS A 200 5.37 -12.03 9.63
N THR A 201 5.08 -12.37 10.87
CA THR A 201 5.83 -11.84 12.01
C THR A 201 7.34 -12.07 11.82
N LEU A 202 8.14 -11.07 12.21
CA LEU A 202 9.61 -11.07 12.18
C LEU A 202 10.27 -12.23 12.98
N GLU A 203 9.50 -13.05 13.71
CA GLU A 203 10.02 -14.21 14.44
C GLU A 203 10.73 -15.23 13.52
N HIS A 204 10.34 -15.32 12.25
CA HIS A 204 10.98 -16.24 11.29
C HIS A 204 12.30 -15.72 10.70
N VAL A 205 12.62 -14.43 10.83
CA VAL A 205 13.89 -13.86 10.33
C VAL A 205 15.03 -14.13 11.32
N TYR A 206 14.75 -14.13 12.63
CA TYR A 206 15.75 -14.46 13.64
C TYR A 206 16.12 -15.94 13.70
N HIS A 207 15.26 -16.86 13.24
CA HIS A 207 15.57 -18.29 13.23
C HIS A 207 16.52 -18.72 12.11
N ASN A 208 16.71 -17.89 11.07
CA ASN A 208 17.63 -18.15 9.96
C ASN A 208 18.96 -17.40 10.08
N LEU A 209 19.12 -16.55 11.10
CA LEU A 209 20.41 -16.05 11.53
C LEU A 209 20.98 -16.98 12.60
N GLN A 210 21.35 -18.20 12.20
CA GLN A 210 22.32 -18.93 13.01
C GLN A 210 23.60 -18.10 13.04
N PRO A 211 24.15 -17.75 14.22
CA PRO A 211 25.44 -17.11 14.26
C PRO A 211 26.44 -18.03 13.57
N VAL A 212 27.08 -17.53 12.51
CA VAL A 212 28.31 -18.14 11.99
C VAL A 212 29.31 -18.05 13.13
N VAL A 213 29.41 -19.12 13.92
CA VAL A 213 30.46 -19.28 14.90
C VAL A 213 31.75 -19.29 14.09
N PRO A 214 32.66 -18.31 14.27
CA PRO A 214 33.95 -18.37 13.60
C PRO A 214 34.62 -19.68 14.00
N SER A 215 35.05 -20.48 13.02
CA SER A 215 35.83 -21.67 13.27
C SER A 215 37.09 -21.27 14.07
N ARG A 216 37.08 -21.65 15.35
CA ARG A 216 38.21 -21.84 16.26
C ARG A 216 39.55 -21.32 15.70
N PHE A 217 39.91 -20.10 16.08
CA PHE A 217 41.30 -19.67 16.02
C PHE A 217 42.10 -20.59 16.94
N GLU A 218 43.11 -21.26 16.37
CA GLU A 218 44.11 -21.99 17.14
C GLU A 218 44.83 -20.99 18.05
N GLU A 219 44.81 -21.28 19.35
CA GLU A 219 45.61 -20.56 20.34
C GLU A 219 47.09 -20.73 19.97
N SER A 220 47.74 -19.63 19.60
CA SER A 220 49.18 -19.51 19.74
C SER A 220 49.47 -18.44 20.79
N SER A 221 50.13 -18.91 21.83
CA SER A 221 50.64 -18.13 22.95
C SER A 221 51.75 -17.19 22.46
N ASP A 222 51.58 -15.88 22.59
CA ASP A 222 52.68 -15.09 23.11
C ASP A 222 52.26 -13.75 23.72
N SER A 223 53.06 -13.38 24.70
CA SER A 223 53.01 -12.26 25.64
C SER A 223 53.13 -10.86 25.03
N ASP A 224 52.32 -9.90 25.52
CA ASP A 224 52.71 -8.55 25.99
C ASP A 224 51.55 -7.50 25.96
N VAL A 225 51.48 -6.71 27.03
CA VAL A 225 50.52 -5.62 27.35
C VAL A 225 51.12 -4.28 26.84
N PRO A 226 50.39 -3.23 26.35
CA PRO A 226 49.55 -2.41 27.23
C PRO A 226 48.33 -1.65 26.69
N LEU A 227 47.54 -1.19 27.67
CA LEU A 227 46.43 -0.23 27.57
C LEU A 227 46.80 1.07 26.83
N ALA A 228 45.79 1.57 26.09
CA ALA A 228 45.35 2.96 25.89
C ALA A 228 45.37 3.44 24.43
N CYS A 229 44.20 3.79 23.89
CA CYS A 229 43.91 5.18 23.53
C CYS A 229 42.42 5.40 23.21
N ILE A 230 41.85 6.36 23.93
CA ILE A 230 40.58 7.03 23.72
C ILE A 230 40.67 7.86 22.43
N GLN A 231 39.62 7.85 21.60
CA GLN A 231 39.06 9.10 21.06
C GLN A 231 37.58 8.97 20.66
N LYS A 232 36.75 9.60 21.50
CA LYS A 232 35.39 10.06 21.17
C LYS A 232 35.46 11.25 20.22
N GLN A 233 34.61 11.27 19.20
CA GLN A 233 33.72 12.38 18.85
C GLN A 233 32.40 11.70 18.40
N GLY A 234 31.30 11.69 19.16
CA GLY A 234 30.46 12.84 19.57
C GLY A 234 29.56 13.22 18.39
N LYS A 235 28.21 13.15 18.41
CA LYS A 235 27.16 13.22 19.45
C LYS A 235 25.92 12.49 18.89
N GLY A 236 25.20 11.61 19.61
CA GLY A 236 24.20 11.87 20.67
C GLY A 236 22.79 11.85 20.05
N LEU A 237 21.77 11.12 20.51
CA LEU A 237 21.44 10.58 21.83
C LEU A 237 20.82 9.16 21.76
N ASP A 238 21.20 8.35 22.75
CA ASP A 238 20.53 7.12 23.18
C ASP A 238 19.20 7.41 23.91
N GLN A 239 18.21 6.54 23.73
CA GLN A 239 17.42 6.03 24.85
C GLN A 239 17.27 4.52 24.74
N VAL A 240 17.99 3.83 25.62
CA VAL A 240 17.89 2.40 25.90
C VAL A 240 16.77 2.21 26.92
N PHE A 241 15.69 1.53 26.56
CA PHE A 241 14.76 0.96 27.54
C PHE A 241 15.12 -0.50 27.79
N SER A 242 15.67 -0.77 28.98
CA SER A 242 15.79 -2.14 29.50
C SER A 242 14.43 -2.59 30.03
N VAL A 243 13.83 -3.62 29.43
CA VAL A 243 12.70 -4.31 30.04
C VAL A 243 13.25 -5.43 30.92
N ARG A 244 13.07 -5.29 32.24
CA ARG A 244 13.20 -6.41 33.19
C ARG A 244 11.89 -7.18 33.20
N LEU A 245 11.92 -8.43 32.75
CA LEU A 245 10.83 -9.38 32.97
C LEU A 245 10.85 -9.80 34.45
N ARG A 246 9.68 -9.73 35.10
CA ARG A 246 9.34 -10.48 36.31
C ARG A 246 8.25 -11.48 35.94
#